data_AF-A0AAD1RMW1-F1
#
_entry.id   AF-A0AAD1RMW1-F1
#
_cell.length_a   1.000
_cell.length_b   1.000
_cell.length_c   1.000
_cell.angle_alpha   90.00
_cell.angle_beta   90.00
_cell.angle_gamma   90.00
#
_symmetry.space_group_name_H-M   'P 1'
#
loop_
_entity.id
_entity.type
_entity.pdbx_description
1 polymer ?
#
loop_
_entity_poly.entity_id
_entity_poly.type
_entity_poly.pdbx_seq_one_letter_code
_entity_poly.pdbx_strand_id
1 'polypeptide(L)'
;MKPLSLDNCLEFVAGTYKWAEHKLHQYSLVSHQITIKMKTMFLLAALLAVFINPLQAQETYQYINRGYNGETIYNTVDVHEDVKIAVVNAYSGRGTSHAVFDYNQNIIAYHLPYRGICVLAHMDINTFPLLGRFQEFIHSRREKKKELEEIRKHYEVTNQLVINLSQFGGAVEGLCWGVPTYWAREYPRAYKCLPRVNTGIGASGCLGVHLCFIHVGLCGGFHLF
;
A
#
# COMPACT_ATOMS: atom_id res chain seq x y z
N MET A 1 86.97 -35.25 -28.48
CA MET A 1 85.80 -34.50 -27.98
C MET A 1 85.37 -33.54 -29.08
N LYS A 2 84.15 -33.68 -29.61
CA LYS A 2 83.60 -32.69 -30.57
C LYS A 2 83.06 -31.51 -29.76
N PRO A 3 83.38 -30.25 -30.11
CA PRO A 3 82.77 -29.11 -29.44
C PRO A 3 81.26 -29.11 -29.76
N LEU A 4 80.43 -28.91 -28.74
CA LEU A 4 79.02 -28.61 -28.97
C LEU A 4 78.94 -27.32 -29.79
N SER A 5 78.21 -27.38 -30.90
CA SER A 5 77.93 -26.20 -31.72
C SER A 5 77.18 -25.17 -30.89
N LEU A 6 77.56 -23.90 -31.05
CA LEU A 6 76.90 -22.74 -30.45
C LEU A 6 75.39 -22.72 -30.78
N ASP A 7 75.02 -23.29 -31.93
CA ASP A 7 73.64 -23.39 -32.42
C ASP A 7 72.77 -24.23 -31.46
N ASN A 8 73.31 -25.30 -30.89
CA ASN A 8 72.56 -26.17 -29.97
C ASN A 8 72.29 -25.50 -28.61
N CYS A 9 73.18 -24.61 -28.17
CA CYS A 9 72.95 -23.82 -26.95
C CYS A 9 71.87 -22.75 -27.18
N LEU A 10 71.87 -22.12 -28.36
CA LEU A 10 70.86 -21.12 -28.70
C LEU A 10 69.46 -21.73 -28.81
N GLU A 11 69.31 -22.93 -29.39
CA GLU A 11 68.01 -23.63 -29.44
C GLU A 11 67.48 -24.03 -28.06
N PHE A 12 68.36 -24.44 -27.14
CA PHE A 12 67.93 -24.79 -25.77
C PHE A 12 67.47 -23.55 -24.97
N VAL A 13 68.19 -22.44 -25.08
CA VAL A 13 67.77 -21.16 -24.48
C VAL A 13 66.49 -20.66 -25.16
N ALA A 14 66.37 -20.84 -26.49
CA ALA A 14 65.17 -20.52 -27.25
C ALA A 14 63.92 -21.31 -26.77
N GLY A 15 64.09 -22.59 -26.47
CA GLY A 15 63.00 -23.44 -25.98
C GLY A 15 62.53 -23.06 -24.57
N THR A 16 63.47 -22.69 -23.68
CA THR A 16 63.14 -22.33 -22.29
C THR A 16 62.43 -20.98 -22.18
N TYR A 17 62.81 -19.97 -22.98
CA TYR A 17 62.07 -18.69 -22.98
C TYR A 17 60.64 -18.86 -23.52
N LYS A 18 60.45 -19.63 -24.61
CA LYS A 18 59.11 -19.91 -25.14
C LYS A 18 58.21 -20.63 -24.14
N TRP A 19 58.79 -21.57 -23.37
CA TRP A 19 58.04 -22.27 -22.32
C TRP A 19 57.63 -21.34 -21.17
N ALA A 20 58.52 -20.43 -20.77
CA ALA A 20 58.24 -19.43 -19.73
C ALA A 20 57.17 -18.42 -20.18
N GLU A 21 57.24 -17.91 -21.42
CA GLU A 21 56.24 -17.02 -22.00
C GLU A 21 54.85 -17.68 -22.08
N HIS A 22 54.81 -18.93 -22.55
CA HIS A 22 53.55 -19.69 -22.63
C HIS A 22 52.91 -19.89 -21.24
N LYS A 23 53.73 -20.19 -20.22
CA LYS A 23 53.25 -20.31 -18.84
C LYS A 23 52.73 -18.97 -18.30
N LEU A 24 53.45 -17.86 -18.51
CA LEU A 24 53.03 -16.53 -18.07
C LEU A 24 51.69 -16.11 -18.71
N HIS A 25 51.51 -16.37 -20.01
CA HIS A 25 50.23 -16.16 -20.68
C HIS A 25 49.09 -17.00 -20.08
N GLN A 26 49.35 -18.28 -19.78
CA GLN A 26 48.37 -19.16 -19.16
C GLN A 26 47.95 -18.68 -17.75
N TYR A 27 48.89 -18.23 -16.93
CA TYR A 27 48.60 -17.67 -15.60
C TYR A 27 47.80 -16.34 -15.68
N SER A 28 48.15 -15.46 -16.62
CA SER A 28 47.44 -14.20 -16.86
C SER A 28 45.98 -14.44 -17.27
N LEU A 29 45.73 -15.40 -18.16
CA LEU A 29 44.37 -15.76 -18.60
C LEU A 29 43.53 -16.34 -17.46
N VAL A 30 44.11 -17.22 -16.62
CA VAL A 30 43.41 -17.79 -15.46
C VAL A 30 43.09 -16.72 -14.42
N SER A 31 44.03 -15.80 -14.16
CA SER A 31 43.80 -14.65 -13.26
C SER A 31 42.68 -13.74 -13.77
N HIS A 32 42.66 -13.45 -15.08
CA HIS A 32 41.58 -12.67 -15.70
C HIS A 32 40.22 -13.37 -15.58
N GLN A 33 40.15 -14.67 -15.85
CA GLN A 33 38.90 -15.44 -15.74
C GLN A 33 38.36 -15.51 -14.30
N ILE A 34 39.24 -15.66 -13.30
CA ILE A 34 38.87 -15.61 -11.87
C ILE A 34 38.34 -14.22 -11.50
N THR A 35 39.04 -13.16 -11.92
CA THR A 35 38.64 -11.77 -11.64
C THR A 35 37.29 -11.43 -12.27
N ILE A 36 37.05 -11.88 -13.50
CA ILE A 36 35.76 -11.72 -14.18
C ILE A 36 34.67 -12.46 -13.42
N LYS A 37 34.85 -13.76 -13.12
CA LYS A 37 33.87 -14.56 -12.36
C LYS A 37 33.51 -13.93 -11.01
N MET A 38 34.50 -13.43 -10.28
CA MET A 38 34.29 -12.82 -8.97
C MET A 38 33.49 -11.52 -9.09
N LYS A 39 33.82 -10.66 -10.06
CA LYS A 39 33.05 -9.43 -10.34
C LYS A 39 31.61 -9.73 -10.76
N THR A 40 31.39 -10.74 -11.60
CA THR A 40 30.04 -11.16 -12.00
C THR A 40 29.24 -11.71 -10.83
N MET A 41 29.89 -12.46 -9.92
CA MET A 41 29.24 -12.98 -8.72
C MET A 41 28.87 -11.87 -7.73
N PHE A 42 29.74 -10.87 -7.55
CA PHE A 42 29.43 -9.68 -6.75
C PHE A 42 28.30 -8.85 -7.35
N LEU A 43 28.28 -8.65 -8.67
CA LEU A 43 27.19 -7.97 -9.37
C LEU A 43 25.85 -8.70 -9.21
N LEU A 44 25.84 -10.03 -9.35
CA LEU A 44 24.63 -10.84 -9.14
C LEU A 44 24.15 -10.77 -7.69
N ALA A 45 25.07 -10.88 -6.71
CA ALA A 45 24.73 -10.81 -5.29
C ALA A 45 24.20 -9.43 -4.90
N ALA A 46 24.79 -8.35 -5.45
CA ALA A 46 24.30 -6.99 -5.24
C ALA A 46 22.91 -6.79 -5.87
N LEU A 47 22.67 -7.33 -7.08
CA LEU A 47 21.35 -7.28 -7.72
C LEU A 47 20.30 -8.04 -6.89
N LEU A 48 20.64 -9.24 -6.42
CA LEU A 48 19.76 -10.05 -5.55
C LEU A 48 19.48 -9.35 -4.22
N ALA A 49 20.47 -8.68 -3.61
CA ALA A 49 20.27 -7.92 -2.38
C ALA A 49 19.27 -6.76 -2.52
N VAL A 50 19.12 -6.18 -3.71
CA VAL A 50 18.10 -5.15 -4.00
C VAL A 50 16.68 -5.74 -4.03
N PHE A 51 16.53 -7.03 -4.37
CA PHE A 51 15.23 -7.70 -4.38
C PHE A 51 14.83 -8.32 -3.03
N ILE A 52 15.72 -8.32 -2.02
CA ILE A 52 15.45 -8.95 -0.71
C ILE A 52 14.74 -8.01 0.27
N ASN A 53 14.65 -6.70 0.03
CA ASN A 53 13.83 -5.82 0.89
C ASN A 53 12.88 -4.91 0.08
N PRO A 54 11.60 -4.78 0.49
CA PRO A 54 10.98 -5.32 1.71
C PRO A 54 9.88 -6.35 1.38
N LEU A 55 9.94 -7.51 2.02
CA LEU A 55 8.73 -8.11 2.57
C LEU A 55 8.22 -7.06 3.59
N GLN A 56 7.49 -6.04 3.13
CA GLN A 56 6.88 -5.08 4.05
C GLN A 56 5.97 -5.90 4.95
N ALA A 57 5.89 -5.54 6.23
CA ALA A 57 4.94 -6.10 7.19
C ALA A 57 3.51 -5.65 6.81
N GLN A 58 3.11 -5.99 5.58
CA GLN A 58 1.80 -5.78 5.02
C GLN A 58 0.96 -6.96 5.46
N GLU A 59 0.01 -6.69 6.34
CA GLU A 59 -0.93 -7.70 6.78
C GLU A 59 -2.27 -7.49 6.08
N THR A 60 -2.69 -8.51 5.32
CA THR A 60 -3.96 -8.52 4.61
C THR A 60 -4.99 -9.33 5.39
N TYR A 61 -6.14 -8.73 5.63
CA TYR A 61 -7.27 -9.31 6.32
C TYR A 61 -8.49 -9.35 5.41
N GLN A 62 -9.25 -10.45 5.45
CA GLN A 62 -10.48 -10.58 4.68
C GLN A 62 -11.65 -10.97 5.58
N TYR A 63 -12.79 -10.32 5.40
CA TYR A 63 -14.01 -10.73 6.08
C TYR A 63 -15.27 -10.28 5.34
N ILE A 64 -16.39 -10.86 5.78
CA ILE A 64 -17.70 -10.66 5.18
C ILE A 64 -18.60 -9.89 6.14
N ASN A 65 -19.36 -8.96 5.58
CA ASN A 65 -20.38 -8.18 6.27
C ASN A 65 -21.74 -8.29 5.62
N ARG A 66 -22.77 -7.92 6.37
CA ARG A 66 -24.11 -7.66 5.82
C ARG A 66 -24.33 -6.17 5.72
N GLY A 67 -24.64 -5.70 4.51
CA GLY A 67 -25.08 -4.35 4.23
C GLY A 67 -26.44 -4.05 4.85
N TYR A 68 -26.84 -2.78 4.84
CA TYR A 68 -28.10 -2.33 5.45
C TYR A 68 -29.35 -2.97 4.82
N ASN A 69 -29.24 -3.35 3.54
CA ASN A 69 -30.26 -4.03 2.75
C ASN A 69 -30.16 -5.57 2.78
N GLY A 70 -29.32 -6.13 3.66
CA GLY A 70 -29.08 -7.57 3.76
C GLY A 70 -28.08 -8.14 2.74
N GLU A 71 -27.48 -7.30 1.90
CA GLU A 71 -26.49 -7.73 0.89
C GLU A 71 -25.16 -8.15 1.52
N THR A 72 -24.49 -9.14 0.92
CA THR A 72 -23.16 -9.57 1.34
C THR A 72 -22.10 -8.59 0.83
N ILE A 73 -21.31 -8.04 1.74
CA ILE A 73 -20.18 -7.15 1.45
C ILE A 73 -18.88 -7.88 1.79
N TYR A 74 -18.01 -8.05 0.80
CA TYR A 74 -16.66 -8.59 0.95
C TYR A 74 -15.71 -7.45 1.24
N ASN A 75 -14.92 -7.56 2.31
CA ASN A 75 -13.97 -6.54 2.72
C ASN A 75 -12.58 -7.15 2.73
N THR A 76 -11.63 -6.41 2.16
CA THR A 76 -10.19 -6.66 2.27
C THR A 76 -9.55 -5.45 2.94
N VAL A 77 -8.71 -5.69 3.94
CA VAL A 77 -7.98 -4.65 4.64
C VAL A 77 -6.51 -4.94 4.61
N ASP A 78 -5.73 -4.02 4.08
CA ASP A 78 -4.28 -4.09 4.02
C ASP A 78 -3.70 -3.07 5.00
N VAL A 79 -2.98 -3.55 6.01
CA VAL A 79 -2.31 -2.71 7.01
C VAL A 79 -0.84 -2.60 6.65
N HIS A 80 -0.37 -1.36 6.45
CA HIS A 80 1.02 -1.01 6.19
C HIS A 80 1.60 -0.32 7.42
N GLU A 81 2.20 -1.11 8.32
CA GLU A 81 2.66 -0.64 9.64
C GLU A 81 3.87 0.31 9.55
N ASP A 82 4.67 0.20 8.48
CA ASP A 82 5.86 1.00 8.22
C ASP A 82 5.52 2.45 7.83
N VAL A 83 4.49 2.62 6.99
CA VAL A 83 4.00 3.93 6.54
C VAL A 83 2.76 4.40 7.31
N LYS A 84 2.30 3.63 8.31
CA LYS A 84 1.14 3.94 9.17
C LYS A 84 -0.14 4.19 8.35
N ILE A 85 -0.41 3.33 7.39
CA ILE A 85 -1.60 3.42 6.52
C ILE A 85 -2.40 2.12 6.60
N ALA A 86 -3.73 2.23 6.59
CA ALA A 86 -4.61 1.09 6.33
C ALA A 86 -5.43 1.34 5.06
N VAL A 87 -5.42 0.40 4.13
CA VAL A 87 -6.21 0.43 2.90
C VAL A 87 -7.38 -0.53 3.05
N VAL A 88 -8.60 -0.07 2.79
CA VAL A 88 -9.82 -0.89 2.90
C VAL A 88 -10.50 -0.93 1.53
N ASN A 89 -10.72 -2.13 1.03
CA ASN A 89 -11.48 -2.37 -0.18
C ASN A 89 -12.77 -3.10 0.18
N ALA A 90 -13.92 -2.52 -0.16
CA ALA A 90 -15.23 -3.12 0.06
C ALA A 90 -15.94 -3.33 -1.27
N TYR A 91 -16.37 -4.57 -1.50
CA TYR A 91 -17.08 -5.00 -2.69
C TYR A 91 -18.44 -5.58 -2.32
N SER A 92 -19.48 -5.15 -3.02
CA SER A 92 -20.80 -5.76 -2.99
C SER A 92 -21.30 -5.94 -4.42
N GLY A 93 -22.34 -6.78 -4.62
CA GLY A 93 -22.95 -6.98 -5.94
C GLY A 93 -23.53 -5.71 -6.56
N ARG A 94 -23.70 -4.63 -5.78
CA ARG A 94 -24.18 -3.31 -6.22
C ARG A 94 -23.09 -2.24 -6.35
N GLY A 95 -21.85 -2.50 -5.97
CA GLY A 95 -20.78 -1.53 -6.15
C GLY A 95 -19.50 -1.81 -5.36
N THR A 96 -18.47 -1.07 -5.71
CA THR A 96 -17.17 -1.05 -5.02
C THR A 96 -17.00 0.24 -4.26
N SER A 97 -16.13 0.18 -3.26
CA SER A 97 -15.59 1.37 -2.64
C SER A 97 -14.24 1.10 -2.00
N HIS A 98 -13.48 2.17 -1.85
CA HIS A 98 -12.08 2.11 -1.46
C HIS A 98 -11.81 3.19 -0.41
N ALA A 99 -11.10 2.84 0.67
CA ALA A 99 -10.72 3.77 1.72
C ALA A 99 -9.23 3.69 2.00
N VAL A 100 -8.64 4.83 2.36
CA VAL A 100 -7.29 4.95 2.91
C VAL A 100 -7.41 5.66 4.25
N PHE A 101 -6.94 5.01 5.32
CA PHE A 101 -6.80 5.61 6.64
C PHE A 101 -5.32 5.95 6.83
N ASP A 102 -4.97 7.23 6.71
CA ASP A 102 -3.62 7.74 6.92
C ASP A 102 -3.47 8.23 8.36
N TYR A 103 -2.82 7.42 9.18
CA TYR A 103 -2.62 7.71 10.61
C TYR A 103 -1.52 8.75 10.86
N ASN A 104 -0.62 9.02 9.91
CA ASN A 104 0.36 10.09 10.07
C ASN A 104 -0.31 11.46 9.94
N GLN A 105 -1.31 11.55 9.07
CA GLN A 105 -2.00 12.81 8.77
C GLN A 105 -3.34 12.95 9.48
N ASN A 106 -3.80 11.89 10.14
CA ASN A 106 -5.11 11.81 10.78
C ASN A 106 -6.25 12.09 9.77
N ILE A 107 -6.15 11.48 8.58
CA ILE A 107 -7.12 11.63 7.49
C ILE A 107 -7.67 10.27 7.08
N ILE A 108 -8.97 10.23 6.82
CA ILE A 108 -9.66 9.18 6.09
C ILE A 108 -9.96 9.73 4.71
N ALA A 109 -9.50 9.05 3.67
CA ALA A 109 -9.93 9.28 2.31
C ALA A 109 -10.81 8.13 1.84
N TYR A 110 -11.88 8.46 1.13
CA TYR A 110 -12.87 7.48 0.75
C TYR A 110 -13.42 7.73 -0.64
N HIS A 111 -13.09 6.84 -1.57
CA HIS A 111 -13.52 6.90 -2.95
C HIS A 111 -14.80 6.08 -3.14
N LEU A 112 -15.80 6.75 -3.71
CA LEU A 112 -17.13 6.23 -4.03
C LEU A 112 -17.34 6.18 -5.55
N PRO A 113 -16.80 5.17 -6.27
CA PRO A 113 -16.87 5.10 -7.73
C PRO A 113 -18.29 5.25 -8.29
N TYR A 114 -19.30 4.62 -7.66
CA TYR A 114 -20.70 4.68 -8.12
C TYR A 114 -21.35 6.07 -7.94
N ARG A 115 -20.73 6.99 -7.20
CA ARG A 115 -21.13 8.41 -7.12
C ARG A 115 -20.19 9.33 -7.89
N GLY A 116 -19.04 8.83 -8.36
CA GLY A 116 -18.01 9.63 -9.00
C GLY A 116 -17.40 10.71 -8.08
N ILE A 117 -17.33 10.46 -6.77
CA ILE A 117 -16.76 11.41 -5.80
C ILE A 117 -15.75 10.72 -4.87
N CYS A 118 -14.84 11.50 -4.31
CA CYS A 118 -14.09 11.14 -3.11
C CYS A 118 -14.51 12.02 -1.92
N VAL A 119 -14.35 11.49 -0.71
CA VAL A 119 -14.63 12.17 0.54
C VAL A 119 -13.41 12.11 1.44
N LEU A 120 -13.01 13.24 2.02
CA LEU A 120 -11.97 13.33 3.04
C LEU A 120 -12.60 13.66 4.40
N ALA A 121 -12.13 13.03 5.46
CA ALA A 121 -12.54 13.32 6.82
C ALA A 121 -11.34 13.32 7.77
N HIS A 122 -11.37 14.19 8.77
CA HIS A 122 -10.38 14.14 9.85
C HIS A 122 -10.70 12.99 10.83
N MET A 123 -9.65 12.30 11.27
CA MET A 123 -9.71 11.37 12.39
C MET A 123 -9.49 12.14 13.68
N ASP A 124 -10.48 12.15 14.58
CA ASP A 124 -10.25 12.62 15.94
C ASP A 124 -9.38 11.60 16.69
N ILE A 125 -8.12 11.97 16.94
CA ILE A 125 -7.12 11.12 17.60
C ILE A 125 -7.53 10.63 19.00
N ASN A 126 -8.48 11.32 19.65
CA ASN A 126 -8.92 10.95 21.00
C ASN A 126 -9.95 9.82 20.98
N THR A 127 -10.61 9.62 19.84
CA THR A 127 -11.80 8.77 19.75
C THR A 127 -11.75 7.78 18.60
N PHE A 128 -10.92 8.03 17.58
CA PHE A 128 -10.59 7.08 16.53
C PHE A 128 -9.49 6.12 17.01
N PRO A 129 -9.59 4.81 16.78
CA PRO A 129 -8.60 3.86 17.26
C PRO A 129 -7.25 4.06 16.56
N LEU A 130 -6.17 4.13 17.32
CA LEU A 130 -4.79 4.07 16.79
C LEU A 130 -4.57 2.79 15.97
N LEU A 131 -3.60 2.81 15.05
CA LEU A 131 -3.36 1.73 14.08
C LEU A 131 -3.25 0.33 14.71
N GLY A 132 -2.47 0.17 15.77
CA GLY A 132 -2.35 -1.14 16.45
C GLY A 132 -3.67 -1.64 17.05
N ARG A 133 -4.49 -0.73 17.60
CA ARG A 133 -5.82 -1.08 18.11
C ARG A 133 -6.81 -1.36 16.97
N PHE A 134 -6.67 -0.65 15.86
CA PHE A 134 -7.43 -0.90 14.64
C PHE A 134 -7.13 -2.31 14.07
N GLN A 135 -5.86 -2.70 14.00
CA GLN A 135 -5.44 -4.04 13.58
C GLN A 135 -5.99 -5.13 14.51
N GLU A 136 -5.93 -4.91 15.83
CA GLU A 136 -6.55 -5.82 16.81
C GLU A 136 -8.06 -5.96 16.57
N PHE A 137 -8.77 -4.86 16.33
CA PHE A 137 -10.20 -4.88 16.04
C PHE A 137 -10.56 -5.64 14.76
N ILE A 138 -9.71 -5.60 13.73
CA ILE A 138 -9.92 -6.39 12.51
C ILE A 138 -9.74 -7.87 12.80
N HIS A 139 -8.67 -8.22 13.52
CA HIS A 139 -8.33 -9.59 13.84
C HIS A 139 -9.40 -10.26 14.73
N SER A 140 -9.85 -9.60 15.79
CA SER A 140 -10.82 -10.14 16.76
C SER A 140 -12.24 -9.59 16.59
N ARG A 141 -12.62 -9.24 15.36
CA ARG A 141 -13.86 -8.51 15.05
C ARG A 141 -15.15 -9.14 15.60
N ARG A 142 -15.25 -10.48 15.54
CA ARG A 142 -16.45 -11.20 16.00
C ARG A 142 -16.63 -11.12 17.52
N GLU A 143 -15.53 -11.13 18.25
CA GLU A 143 -15.50 -11.12 19.71
C GLU A 143 -15.70 -9.70 20.25
N LYS A 144 -15.14 -8.69 19.56
CA LYS A 144 -15.18 -7.29 19.99
C LYS A 144 -16.37 -6.48 19.45
N LYS A 145 -17.42 -7.13 18.95
CA LYS A 145 -18.56 -6.46 18.28
C LYS A 145 -19.14 -5.30 19.10
N LYS A 146 -19.27 -5.43 20.42
CA LYS A 146 -19.82 -4.37 21.28
C LYS A 146 -18.88 -3.14 21.35
N GLU A 147 -17.59 -3.36 21.53
CA GLU A 147 -16.58 -2.28 21.53
C GLU A 147 -16.55 -1.54 20.19
N LEU A 148 -16.70 -2.29 19.08
CA LEU A 148 -16.78 -1.74 17.74
C LEU A 148 -17.98 -0.79 17.55
N GLU A 149 -19.13 -1.11 18.15
CA GLU A 149 -20.31 -0.23 18.12
C GLU A 149 -20.11 1.03 18.97
N GLU A 150 -19.34 0.95 20.06
CA GLU A 150 -19.06 2.10 20.93
C GLU A 150 -18.15 3.14 20.26
N ILE A 151 -17.22 2.70 19.40
CA ILE A 151 -16.33 3.58 18.62
C ILE A 151 -16.92 4.02 17.28
N ARG A 152 -18.20 3.73 17.05
CA ARG A 152 -18.89 4.06 15.80
C ARG A 152 -18.83 5.56 15.51
N LYS A 153 -18.38 5.89 14.30
CA LYS A 153 -18.27 7.26 13.80
C LYS A 153 -19.31 7.57 12.76
N HIS A 154 -19.78 8.80 12.71
CA HIS A 154 -20.71 9.26 11.68
C HIS A 154 -20.17 10.55 11.06
N TYR A 155 -20.18 10.59 9.73
CA TYR A 155 -19.61 11.70 8.97
C TYR A 155 -20.67 12.26 8.01
N GLU A 156 -20.84 13.58 8.00
CA GLU A 156 -21.68 14.25 7.02
C GLU A 156 -20.80 14.86 5.94
N VAL A 157 -21.07 14.53 4.68
CA VAL A 157 -20.35 15.12 3.56
C VAL A 157 -20.84 16.56 3.39
N THR A 158 -19.90 17.49 3.37
CA THR A 158 -20.13 18.92 3.22
C THR A 158 -19.96 19.34 1.76
N ASN A 159 -20.49 20.50 1.39
CA ASN A 159 -20.27 21.08 0.06
C ASN A 159 -18.87 21.70 -0.12
N GLN A 160 -17.97 21.56 0.84
CA GLN A 160 -16.62 22.13 0.76
C GLN A 160 -15.71 21.22 -0.06
N LEU A 161 -15.21 21.73 -1.20
CA LEU A 161 -14.25 21.01 -2.02
C LEU A 161 -12.85 21.00 -1.41
N VAL A 162 -12.14 19.91 -1.63
CA VAL A 162 -10.70 19.79 -1.42
C VAL A 162 -10.01 20.19 -2.72
N ILE A 163 -9.34 21.34 -2.72
CA ILE A 163 -8.71 21.91 -3.93
C ILE A 163 -7.32 21.30 -4.17
N ASN A 164 -6.58 21.01 -3.10
CA ASN A 164 -5.23 20.48 -3.19
C ASN A 164 -5.15 19.11 -2.51
N LEU A 165 -5.07 18.04 -3.31
CA LEU A 165 -4.92 16.67 -2.81
C LEU A 165 -3.48 16.31 -2.45
N SER A 166 -2.48 16.96 -3.07
CA SER A 166 -1.06 16.61 -2.91
C SER A 166 -0.53 16.86 -1.50
N GLN A 167 -1.26 17.65 -0.70
CA GLN A 167 -0.94 17.85 0.72
C GLN A 167 -1.27 16.64 1.59
N PHE A 168 -2.05 15.67 1.08
CA PHE A 168 -2.53 14.51 1.84
C PHE A 168 -1.71 13.23 1.62
N GLY A 169 -0.54 13.33 0.99
CA GLY A 169 0.35 12.19 0.73
C GLY A 169 -0.13 11.31 -0.43
N GLY A 170 0.79 10.49 -0.95
CA GLY A 170 0.59 9.77 -2.22
C GLY A 170 -0.55 8.75 -2.19
N ALA A 171 -0.84 8.14 -1.04
CA ALA A 171 -1.93 7.17 -0.92
C ALA A 171 -3.31 7.83 -1.03
N VAL A 172 -3.54 8.96 -0.36
CA VAL A 172 -4.80 9.73 -0.45
C VAL A 172 -4.93 10.39 -1.82
N GLU A 173 -3.84 11.03 -2.30
CA GLU A 173 -3.83 11.66 -3.62
C GLU A 173 -4.13 10.65 -4.72
N GLY A 174 -3.46 9.49 -4.71
CA GLY A 174 -3.68 8.43 -5.68
C GLY A 174 -5.09 7.84 -5.62
N LEU A 175 -5.65 7.68 -4.41
CA LEU A 175 -7.01 7.16 -4.25
C LEU A 175 -8.09 8.09 -4.86
N CYS A 176 -7.90 9.39 -4.70
CA CYS A 176 -8.92 10.41 -5.05
C CYS A 176 -8.59 11.20 -6.32
N TRP A 177 -7.57 10.75 -7.06
CA TRP A 177 -7.14 11.39 -8.29
C TRP A 177 -8.24 11.37 -9.35
N GLY A 178 -8.44 12.50 -10.03
CA GLY A 178 -9.38 12.62 -11.15
C GLY A 178 -10.86 12.68 -10.78
N VAL A 179 -11.22 12.69 -9.49
CA VAL A 179 -12.62 12.80 -9.02
C VAL A 179 -12.81 14.00 -8.08
N PRO A 180 -13.97 14.68 -8.12
CA PRO A 180 -14.28 15.76 -7.18
C PRO A 180 -14.24 15.23 -5.75
N THR A 181 -13.49 15.92 -4.90
CA THR A 181 -13.25 15.53 -3.52
C THR A 181 -13.88 16.53 -2.55
N TYR A 182 -14.65 16.03 -1.59
CA TYR A 182 -15.37 16.85 -0.62
C TYR A 182 -14.95 16.54 0.82
N TRP A 183 -14.98 17.55 1.69
CA TRP A 183 -14.81 17.35 3.12
C TRP A 183 -16.05 16.72 3.74
N ALA A 184 -15.85 15.85 4.72
CA ALA A 184 -16.87 15.40 5.64
C ALA A 184 -16.50 15.76 7.08
N ARG A 185 -17.54 16.10 7.87
CA ARG A 185 -17.41 16.46 9.28
C ARG A 185 -17.93 15.33 10.15
N GLU A 186 -17.17 14.96 11.19
CA GLU A 186 -17.63 14.03 12.20
C GLU A 186 -18.73 14.66 13.07
N TYR A 187 -19.75 13.89 13.42
CA TYR A 187 -20.79 14.32 14.34
C TYR A 187 -20.89 13.39 15.56
N PRO A 188 -21.00 13.95 16.78
CA PRO A 188 -20.89 13.23 18.05
C PRO A 188 -22.11 12.38 18.41
N ARG A 189 -23.14 12.29 17.55
CA ARG A 189 -24.28 11.40 17.77
C ARG A 189 -24.42 10.50 16.58
N ALA A 190 -24.91 9.29 16.83
CA ALA A 190 -25.76 8.61 15.88
C ALA A 190 -26.98 9.51 15.66
N TYR A 191 -26.85 10.54 14.82
CA TYR A 191 -28.01 11.10 14.17
C TYR A 191 -28.60 9.91 13.44
N LYS A 192 -29.68 9.41 14.01
CA LYS A 192 -30.70 8.68 13.31
C LYS A 192 -30.91 9.55 12.07
N CYS A 193 -30.34 9.15 10.94
CA CYS A 193 -30.72 9.65 9.63
C CYS A 193 -32.24 9.77 9.69
N LEU A 194 -32.75 11.00 9.79
CA LEU A 194 -34.10 11.24 10.27
C LEU A 194 -35.04 10.37 9.42
N PRO A 195 -35.78 9.43 10.02
CA PRO A 195 -36.82 8.76 9.27
C PRO A 195 -37.88 9.83 9.05
N ARG A 196 -37.99 10.31 7.81
CA ARG A 196 -39.17 10.98 7.25
C ARG A 196 -39.74 12.09 8.13
N VAL A 197 -39.22 13.32 7.98
CA VAL A 197 -40.04 14.50 8.25
C VAL A 197 -41.00 14.66 7.07
N ASN A 198 -42.31 14.56 7.33
CA ASN A 198 -43.39 14.87 6.39
C ASN A 198 -43.44 16.39 6.10
N THR A 199 -42.34 16.98 5.65
CA THR A 199 -42.30 18.31 5.05
C THR A 199 -41.76 18.09 3.65
N GLY A 200 -42.61 18.23 2.65
CA GLY A 200 -42.35 17.89 1.24
C GLY A 200 -41.30 18.76 0.55
N ILE A 201 -40.07 18.79 1.08
CA ILE A 201 -38.90 19.43 0.48
C ILE A 201 -37.72 18.48 0.70
N GLY A 202 -37.16 17.97 -0.39
CA GLY A 202 -36.22 16.84 -0.41
C GLY A 202 -34.95 17.07 0.41
N ALA A 203 -34.67 16.15 1.33
CA ALA A 203 -33.35 15.94 1.90
C ALA A 203 -32.99 14.45 1.73
N SER A 204 -31.94 14.21 0.93
CA SER A 204 -31.49 12.91 0.41
C SER A 204 -31.06 11.96 1.51
N GLY A 205 -31.42 10.68 1.37
CA GLY A 205 -31.11 9.63 2.33
C GLY A 205 -29.60 9.44 2.58
N CYS A 206 -29.28 8.99 3.79
CA CYS A 206 -27.94 8.55 4.15
C CYS A 206 -27.58 7.28 3.39
N LEU A 207 -26.43 7.28 2.73
CA LEU A 207 -25.87 6.04 2.21
C LEU A 207 -24.96 5.48 3.28
N GLY A 208 -25.50 4.53 4.04
CA GLY A 208 -24.74 3.80 5.05
C GLY A 208 -23.68 2.97 4.36
N VAL A 209 -22.47 3.51 4.23
CA VAL A 209 -21.35 2.72 3.77
C VAL A 209 -20.71 2.04 4.97
N HIS A 210 -20.72 0.71 4.96
CA HIS A 210 -20.05 -0.06 6.00
C HIS A 210 -18.54 0.00 5.75
N LEU A 211 -17.87 1.00 6.34
CA LEU A 211 -16.42 1.13 6.29
C LEU A 211 -15.79 0.14 7.24
N CYS A 212 -15.35 -0.98 6.69
CA CYS A 212 -14.61 -1.96 7.43
C CYS A 212 -15.42 -2.56 8.63
N PHE A 213 -15.10 -2.08 9.84
CA PHE A 213 -15.84 -2.29 11.08
C PHE A 213 -16.30 -1.00 11.77
N ILE A 214 -15.91 0.17 11.24
CA ILE A 214 -16.36 1.47 11.71
C ILE A 214 -17.63 1.80 10.92
N HIS A 215 -18.76 1.90 11.60
CA HIS A 215 -20.04 2.20 10.96
C HIS A 215 -20.14 3.67 10.53
N VAL A 216 -19.33 4.07 9.55
CA VAL A 216 -19.33 5.42 8.96
C VAL A 216 -20.51 5.60 8.02
N GLY A 217 -21.60 6.13 8.56
CA GLY A 217 -22.68 6.64 7.74
C GLY A 217 -22.23 7.92 7.06
N LEU A 218 -22.03 7.90 5.73
CA LEU A 218 -21.85 9.11 4.93
C LEU A 218 -23.20 9.63 4.50
N CYS A 219 -23.51 10.81 5.05
CA CYS A 219 -24.82 11.40 4.93
C CYS A 219 -24.66 12.71 4.17
N GLY A 220 -25.53 12.97 3.20
CA GLY A 220 -25.42 14.18 2.42
C GLY A 220 -26.63 14.37 1.51
N GLY A 221 -27.23 15.56 1.62
CA GLY A 221 -28.30 16.04 0.77
C GLY A 221 -27.83 16.41 -0.64
N PHE A 222 -26.93 15.62 -1.24
CA PHE A 222 -26.35 15.96 -2.53
C PHE A 222 -27.37 15.73 -3.65
N HIS A 223 -27.94 16.81 -4.15
CA HIS A 223 -28.31 16.92 -5.55
C HIS A 223 -27.01 17.12 -6.34
N LEU A 224 -26.33 16.00 -6.67
CA LEU A 224 -25.38 16.02 -7.79
C LEU A 224 -26.25 16.02 -9.05
N PHE A 225 -26.02 17.01 -9.91
CA PHE A 225 -26.78 17.36 -11.10
C PHE A 225 -27.16 16.17 -11.99
#